data_AF-A0A3S9SY03-F1
#
_entry.id   AF-A0A3S9SY03-F1
#
_cell.length_a   1.000
_cell.length_b   1.000
_cell.length_c   1.000
_cell.angle_alpha   90.00
_cell.angle_beta   90.00
_cell.angle_gamma   90.00
#
_symmetry.space_group_name_H-M   'P 1'
#
loop_
_entity.id
_entity.type
_entity.pdbx_description
1 polymer ?
#
loop_
_entity_poly.entity_id
_entity_poly.type
_entity_poly.pdbx_seq_one_letter_code
_entity_poly.pdbx_strand_id
1 'polypeptide(L)' 'MEGIVAKEKTIPYLPGRKSPISTPLYWEKVEPSINPENFNLKTISKRFKEMDDLFAPVLYEKQRIDEALEILQRDFPTVK' A
#
# COMPACT_ATOMS: atom_id res chain seq x y z
N MET A 1 8.93 -23.16 -8.96
CA MET A 1 8.21 -22.91 -7.69
C MET A 1 9.14 -22.11 -6.80
N GLU A 2 9.24 -20.80 -7.04
CA GLU A 2 10.01 -19.92 -6.15
C GLU A 2 9.02 -19.12 -5.32
N GLY A 3 8.93 -19.50 -4.04
CA GLY A 3 8.05 -18.85 -3.08
C GLY A 3 8.50 -17.42 -2.83
N ILE A 4 7.55 -16.49 -2.90
CA ILE A 4 7.77 -15.10 -2.48
C ILE A 4 7.87 -15.12 -0.96
N VAL A 5 9.10 -15.10 -0.44
CA VAL A 5 9.35 -14.89 0.99
C VAL A 5 9.04 -13.43 1.31
N ALA A 6 7.88 -13.17 1.89
CA ALA A 6 7.56 -11.86 2.46
C ALA A 6 8.53 -11.58 3.62
N LYS A 7 9.55 -10.75 3.38
CA LYS A 7 10.46 -10.31 4.43
C LYS A 7 9.79 -9.18 5.23
N GLU A 8 9.14 -9.54 6.33
CA GLU A 8 8.72 -8.57 7.34
C GLU A 8 9.96 -8.11 8.13
N LYS A 9 10.41 -6.88 7.89
CA LYS A 9 11.54 -6.29 8.63
C LYS A 9 11.01 -5.43 9.76
N THR A 10 10.75 -6.04 10.90
CA THR A 10 10.47 -5.31 12.15
C THR A 10 11.68 -4.47 12.53
N ILE A 11 11.55 -3.14 12.47
CA ILE A 11 12.57 -2.19 12.92
C ILE A 11 12.34 -1.96 14.42
N PRO A 12 13.25 -2.41 15.31
CA PRO A 12 13.12 -2.10 16.74
C PRO A 12 13.19 -0.58 16.94
N TYR A 13 12.40 -0.08 17.88
CA TYR A 13 12.27 1.33 18.25
C TYR A 13 13.65 1.96 18.52
N LEU A 14 14.14 2.72 17.54
CA LEU A 14 15.39 3.49 17.64
C LEU A 14 15.02 4.97 17.94
N PRO A 15 15.37 5.50 19.13
CA PRO A 15 15.12 6.90 19.44
C PRO A 15 15.89 7.78 18.45
N GLY A 16 15.15 8.60 17.68
CA GLY A 16 15.72 9.54 16.71
C GLY A 16 15.40 9.25 15.24
N ARG A 17 14.99 8.02 14.89
CA ARG A 17 14.48 7.77 13.53
C ARG A 17 13.02 8.18 13.44
N LYS A 18 12.69 8.97 12.41
CA LYS A 18 11.32 9.06 11.92
C LYS A 18 10.94 7.62 11.55
N SER A 19 9.89 7.08 12.15
CA SER A 19 9.42 5.72 11.89
C SER A 19 8.36 5.85 10.79
N PRO A 20 8.73 5.70 9.51
CA PRO A 20 7.76 5.80 8.43
C PRO A 20 6.75 4.66 8.54
N ILE A 21 5.49 4.98 8.40
CA ILE A 21 4.36 4.05 8.45
C ILE A 21 3.71 4.05 7.07
N SER A 22 3.28 2.87 6.62
CA SER A 22 2.45 2.77 5.41
C SER A 22 1.09 3.40 5.71
N THR A 23 0.76 4.49 5.03
CA THR A 23 -0.48 5.25 5.27
C THR A 23 -1.21 5.46 3.96
N PRO A 24 -2.54 5.31 3.93
CA PRO A 24 -3.31 5.53 2.72
C PRO A 24 -3.22 6.98 2.25
N LEU A 25 -3.13 7.13 0.94
CA LEU A 25 -3.07 8.40 0.24
C LEU A 25 -4.11 8.40 -0.88
N TYR A 26 -4.66 9.57 -1.17
CA TYR A 26 -5.40 9.78 -2.41
C TYR A 26 -4.46 9.61 -3.61
N TRP A 27 -4.94 9.03 -4.71
CA TRP A 27 -4.17 8.87 -5.94
C TRP A 27 -3.61 10.19 -6.47
N GLU A 28 -4.38 11.28 -6.35
CA GLU A 28 -3.97 12.64 -6.70
C GLU A 28 -2.74 13.14 -5.90
N LYS A 29 -2.44 12.52 -4.75
CA LYS A 29 -1.33 12.89 -3.87
C LYS A 29 -0.12 11.97 -4.03
N VAL A 30 -0.19 10.95 -4.88
CA VAL A 30 0.93 10.06 -5.17
C VAL A 30 1.81 10.72 -6.25
N GLU A 31 2.66 11.65 -5.81
CA GLU A 31 3.61 12.38 -6.65
C GLU A 31 5.06 11.93 -6.37
N PRO A 32 6.00 11.99 -7.35
CA PRO A 32 7.41 11.65 -7.14
C PRO A 32 8.11 12.49 -6.05
N SER A 33 7.57 13.67 -5.74
CA SER A 33 8.06 14.61 -4.74
C SER A 33 7.73 14.19 -3.30
N ILE A 34 6.92 13.15 -3.12
CA ILE A 34 6.45 12.73 -1.80
C ILE A 34 7.60 12.14 -0.98
N ASN A 35 7.75 12.62 0.25
CA ASN A 35 8.76 12.11 1.17
C ASN A 35 8.11 11.11 2.15
N PRO A 36 8.42 9.80 2.07
CA PRO A 36 7.86 8.77 2.96
C PRO A 36 8.12 9.03 4.45
N GLU A 37 9.23 9.71 4.78
CA GLU A 37 9.62 10.03 6.16
C GLU A 37 8.67 11.02 6.85
N ASN A 38 7.84 11.73 6.08
CA ASN A 38 6.81 12.62 6.61
C ASN A 38 5.61 11.86 7.17
N PHE A 39 5.42 10.58 6.82
CA PHE A 39 4.36 9.73 7.32
C PHE A 39 4.87 8.90 8.49
N ASN A 40 4.84 9.44 9.69
CA ASN A 40 5.35 8.76 10.87
C ASN A 40 4.37 8.82 12.05
N LEU A 41 4.65 8.07 13.11
CA LEU A 41 3.75 7.95 14.27
C LEU A 41 3.39 9.31 14.92
N LYS A 42 4.24 10.33 14.77
CA LYS A 42 3.99 11.66 15.33
C LYS A 42 3.05 12.49 14.45
N THR A 43 3.10 12.30 13.13
CA THR A 43 2.32 13.09 12.16
C THR A 43 1.00 12.42 11.81
N ILE A 44 0.91 11.09 11.91
CA ILE A 44 -0.23 10.32 11.42
C ILE A 44 -1.53 10.58 12.20
N SER A 45 -1.46 10.79 13.53
CA SER A 45 -2.65 11.05 14.35
C SER A 45 -3.34 12.36 13.98
N LYS A 46 -2.59 13.38 13.53
CA LYS A 46 -3.17 14.62 13.01
C LYS A 46 -3.87 14.38 11.68
N ARG A 47 -3.22 13.62 10.78
CA ARG A 47 -3.75 13.28 9.47
C ARG A 47 -5.05 12.48 9.55
N PHE A 48 -5.15 11.50 10.44
CA PHE A 48 -6.39 10.74 10.63
C PHE A 48 -7.56 11.58 11.18
N LYS A 49 -7.30 12.73 11.81
CA LYS A 49 -8.37 13.66 12.20
C LYS A 49 -8.85 14.54 11.04
N GLU A 50 -8.00 14.74 10.04
CA GLU A 50 -8.25 15.63 8.91
C GLU A 50 -8.73 14.86 7.67
N MET A 51 -8.55 13.53 7.64
CA MET A 51 -8.91 12.67 6.52
C MET A 51 -9.93 11.61 6.93
N ASP A 52 -10.94 11.42 6.08
CA ASP A 52 -11.85 10.27 6.13
C ASP A 52 -11.15 8.95 5.77
N ASP A 53 -11.82 7.84 6.05
CA ASP A 53 -11.32 6.50 5.76
C ASP A 53 -11.25 6.21 4.25
N LEU A 54 -10.04 6.33 3.71
CA LEU A 54 -9.72 6.08 2.31
C LEU A 54 -9.82 4.61 1.89
N PHE A 55 -9.80 3.67 2.84
CA PHE A 55 -9.90 2.24 2.55
C PHE A 55 -11.33 1.73 2.60
N ALA A 56 -12.30 2.51 3.08
CA ALA A 56 -13.69 2.09 3.14
C ALA A 56 -14.22 1.52 1.80
N PRO A 57 -13.97 2.15 0.62
CA PRO A 57 -14.40 1.59 -0.66
C PRO A 57 -13.79 0.21 -0.96
N VAL A 58 -12.54 -0.02 -0.56
CA VAL A 58 -11.85 -1.31 -0.78
C VAL A 58 -12.53 -2.44 -0.01
N LEU A 59 -13.13 -2.15 1.15
CA LEU A 59 -13.81 -3.15 1.98
C LEU A 59 -15.24 -3.45 1.51
N TYR A 60 -15.95 -2.45 0.98
CA TYR A 60 -17.37 -2.58 0.66
C TYR A 60 -17.64 -2.80 -0.83
N GLU A 61 -16.72 -2.40 -1.71
CA GLU A 61 -16.89 -2.58 -3.16
C GLU A 61 -16.33 -3.92 -3.63
N LYS A 62 -17.12 -4.63 -4.43
CA LYS A 62 -16.73 -5.91 -5.01
C LYS A 62 -16.10 -5.67 -6.39
N GLN A 63 -14.92 -6.23 -6.62
CA GLN A 63 -14.24 -6.19 -7.91
C GLN A 63 -14.31 -7.56 -8.58
N ARG A 64 -14.61 -7.58 -9.89
CA ARG A 64 -14.55 -8.79 -10.71
C ARG A 64 -13.12 -9.00 -11.19
N ILE A 65 -12.59 -10.21 -11.07
CA ILE A 65 -11.20 -10.54 -11.43
C ILE A 65 -11.12 -11.15 -12.84
N ASP A 66 -12.27 -11.45 -13.46
CA ASP A 66 -12.35 -12.19 -14.74
C ASP A 66 -11.57 -11.48 -15.86
N GLU A 67 -11.71 -10.16 -16.00
CA GLU A 67 -10.99 -9.37 -17.01
C GLU A 67 -9.47 -9.40 -16.80
N ALA A 68 -9.01 -9.29 -15.55
CA ALA A 68 -7.59 -9.37 -15.23
C ALA A 68 -7.02 -10.77 -15.53
N LEU A 69 -7.82 -11.82 -15.31
CA LEU A 69 -7.43 -13.19 -15.60
C LEU A 69 -7.30 -13.45 -17.11
N GLU A 70 -8.22 -12.91 -17.92
CA GLU A 70 -8.15 -12.99 -19.38
C GLU A 70 -6.87 -12.31 -19.92
N ILE A 71 -6.53 -11.13 -19.40
CA ILE A 71 -5.30 -10.42 -19.76
C ILE A 71 -4.07 -11.24 -19.38
N LEU A 72 -4.03 -11.78 -18.17
CA LEU A 72 -2.90 -12.60 -17.70
C LEU A 72 -2.72 -13.86 -18.55
N GLN A 73 -3.80 -14.53 -18.95
CA GLN A 73 -3.74 -15.72 -19.79
C GLN A 73 -3.30 -15.40 -21.23
N ARG A 74 -3.69 -14.24 -21.77
CA ARG A 74 -3.25 -13.75 -23.07
C ARG A 74 -1.75 -13.44 -23.08
N ASP A 75 -1.28 -12.71 -22.07
CA ASP A 75 0.09 -12.18 -22.04
C ASP A 75 1.10 -13.21 -21.49
N PHE A 76 0.64 -14.15 -20.67
CA PHE A 76 1.43 -15.25 -20.12
C PHE A 76 0.73 -16.60 -20.37
N PRO A 77 0.71 -17.09 -21.62
CA PRO A 77 0.15 -18.41 -21.90
C PRO A 77 0.93 -19.44 -21.11
N THR A 78 0.24 -20.16 -20.23
CA THR A 78 0.85 -21.24 -19.45
C THR A 78 1.28 -22.32 -20.43
N VAL A 79 2.59 -22.48 -20.63
CA VAL A 79 3.15 -23.59 -21.39
C VAL A 79 2.77 -24.86 -20.64
N LYS A 80 1.94 -25.70 -21.27
CA LYS A 80 1.61 -27.03 -20.77
C LYS A 80 2.83 -27.96 -20.81
#